data_AF-A0A0N5D7D2-F1
#
_entry.id   AF-A0A0N5D7D2-F1
#
_cell.length_a   1.000
_cell.length_b   1.000
_cell.length_c   1.000
_cell.angle_alpha   90.00
_cell.angle_beta   90.00
_cell.angle_gamma   90.00
#
_symmetry.space_group_name_H-M   'P 1'
#
loop_
_entity.id
_entity.type
_entity.pdbx_description
1 polymer ?
#
loop_
_entity_poly.entity_id
_entity_poly.type
_entity_poly.pdbx_seq_one_letter_code
_entity_poly.pdbx_strand_id
1 'polypeptide(L)'
;MASEKPKTDCNESPEYVIVSETEESERLELPLLPDDNSLSLNTLVHAFPGAHGLKYKNSMTGASRALLMDPQGTRFLSPTDGWKNKTFIVIYPHRGSGIYCVARRF
;
A
#
# COMPACT_ATOMS: atom_id res chain seq x y z
N MET A 1 -24.93 -32.32 -17.26
CA MET A 1 -23.46 -32.46 -17.15
C MET A 1 -22.98 -31.36 -16.21
N ALA A 2 -22.59 -31.74 -15.00
CA ALA A 2 -22.05 -30.82 -14.01
C ALA A 2 -20.59 -30.53 -14.36
N SER A 3 -20.22 -29.25 -14.47
CA SER A 3 -18.83 -28.83 -14.55
C SER A 3 -18.49 -28.13 -13.23
N GLU A 4 -18.00 -28.95 -12.31
CA GLU A 4 -17.43 -28.55 -11.03
C GLU A 4 -16.10 -27.83 -11.30
N LYS A 5 -15.99 -26.56 -10.90
CA LYS A 5 -14.70 -25.85 -10.91
C LYS A 5 -13.86 -26.34 -9.73
N PRO A 6 -12.56 -26.62 -9.95
CA PRO A 6 -11.71 -27.30 -8.97
C PRO A 6 -11.49 -26.43 -7.72
N LYS A 7 -11.55 -27.08 -6.57
CA LYS A 7 -11.15 -26.57 -5.25
C LYS A 7 -9.69 -26.12 -5.33
N THR A 8 -9.43 -24.83 -5.15
CA THR A 8 -8.08 -24.35 -4.90
C THR A 8 -7.74 -24.66 -3.44
N ASP A 9 -6.63 -25.38 -3.29
CA ASP A 9 -6.04 -25.87 -2.05
C ASP A 9 -5.90 -24.77 -0.98
N CYS A 10 -6.35 -25.07 0.24
CA CYS A 10 -6.46 -24.15 1.37
C CYS A 10 -5.13 -23.89 2.11
N ASN A 11 -4.00 -23.89 1.41
CA ASN A 11 -2.70 -23.68 2.05
C ASN A 11 -2.23 -22.24 1.83
N GLU A 12 -2.92 -21.28 2.46
CA GLU A 12 -2.56 -19.87 2.33
C GLU A 12 -2.05 -19.35 3.66
N SER A 13 -0.76 -19.58 3.91
CA SER A 13 -0.02 -18.77 4.87
C SER A 13 -0.25 -17.29 4.49
N PRO A 14 -0.75 -16.43 5.40
CA PRO A 14 -1.11 -15.07 5.06
C PRO A 14 0.10 -14.38 4.43
N GLU A 15 -0.04 -13.99 3.16
CA GLU A 15 1.01 -13.25 2.48
C GLU A 15 1.12 -11.88 3.15
N TYR A 16 2.34 -11.41 3.38
CA TYR A 16 2.61 -10.18 4.10
C TYR A 16 3.35 -9.20 3.20
N VAL A 17 3.23 -7.92 3.53
CA VAL A 17 3.95 -6.83 2.89
C VAL A 17 4.79 -6.09 3.92
N ILE A 18 6.02 -5.74 3.53
CA ILE A 18 6.93 -4.98 4.38
C ILE A 18 6.70 -3.48 4.13
N VAL A 19 6.22 -2.78 5.14
CA VAL A 19 5.91 -1.34 5.11
C VAL A 19 6.78 -0.59 6.11
N SER A 20 7.31 0.57 5.74
CA SER A 20 8.03 1.46 6.63
C SER A 20 7.64 2.93 6.39
N GLU A 21 7.93 3.78 7.37
CA GLU A 21 7.65 5.20 7.27
C GLU A 21 8.66 5.94 6.38
N THR A 22 9.93 5.58 6.50
CA THR A 22 11.05 6.09 5.70
C THR A 22 11.95 4.93 5.28
N GLU A 23 12.98 5.19 4.45
CA GLU A 23 13.95 4.16 4.05
C GLU A 23 14.79 3.63 5.24
N GLU A 24 14.87 4.41 6.33
CA GLU A 24 15.71 4.16 7.51
C GLU A 24 14.90 3.75 8.75
N SER A 25 13.58 3.92 8.73
CA SER A 25 12.69 3.55 9.82
C SER A 25 12.53 2.04 9.98
N GLU A 26 11.98 1.63 11.12
CA GLU A 26 11.57 0.26 11.37
C GLU A 26 10.60 -0.24 10.29
N ARG A 27 10.83 -1.48 9.86
CA ARG A 27 10.03 -2.16 8.84
C ARG A 27 9.01 -3.04 9.54
N LEU A 28 7.75 -2.87 9.19
CA LEU A 28 6.62 -3.59 9.76
C LEU A 28 5.99 -4.50 8.71
N GLU A 29 5.73 -5.75 9.08
CA GLU A 29 5.01 -6.68 8.22
C GLU A 29 3.50 -6.51 8.43
N LEU A 30 2.78 -6.19 7.36
CA LEU A 30 1.32 -6.08 7.37
C LEU A 30 0.70 -7.28 6.64
N PRO A 31 -0.37 -7.87 7.18
CA PRO A 31 -1.08 -8.96 6.52
C PRO A 31 -1.84 -8.45 5.29
N LEU A 32 -1.79 -9.22 4.22
CA LEU A 32 -2.61 -9.03 3.03
C LEU A 32 -3.95 -9.77 3.17
N LEU A 33 -4.93 -9.35 2.38
CA LEU A 33 -6.21 -10.03 2.28
C LEU A 33 -6.05 -11.35 1.50
N PRO A 34 -6.56 -12.47 2.02
CA PRO A 34 -6.39 -13.78 1.39
C PRO A 34 -7.15 -13.90 0.04
N ASP A 35 -8.17 -13.08 -0.17
CA ASP A 35 -9.00 -13.21 -1.37
C ASP A 35 -8.28 -12.74 -2.66
N ASP A 36 -7.44 -11.71 -2.56
CA ASP A 36 -6.84 -11.02 -3.72
C ASP A 36 -5.40 -10.55 -3.50
N ASN A 37 -4.79 -10.90 -2.36
CA ASN A 37 -3.49 -10.41 -1.93
C ASN A 37 -3.39 -8.88 -1.95
N SER A 38 -4.50 -8.16 -1.74
CA SER A 38 -4.49 -6.70 -1.59
C SER A 38 -4.20 -6.31 -0.14
N LEU A 39 -3.69 -5.09 0.06
CA LEU A 39 -3.53 -4.54 1.40
C LEU A 39 -4.70 -3.62 1.72
N SER A 40 -5.44 -3.87 2.80
CA SER A 40 -6.49 -2.94 3.24
C SER A 40 -5.91 -1.62 3.73
N LEU A 41 -6.52 -0.50 3.33
CA LEU A 41 -6.21 0.83 3.86
C LEU A 41 -6.42 0.87 5.38
N ASN A 42 -7.42 0.13 5.90
CA ASN A 42 -7.66 0.08 7.34
C ASN A 42 -6.45 -0.52 8.08
N THR A 43 -5.93 -1.66 7.62
CA THR A 43 -4.71 -2.27 8.17
C THR A 43 -3.54 -1.31 8.14
N LEU A 44 -3.36 -0.57 7.03
CA LEU A 44 -2.33 0.44 6.91
C LEU A 44 -2.50 1.57 7.93
N VAL A 45 -3.69 2.14 8.07
CA VAL A 45 -3.98 3.27 8.98
C VAL A 45 -3.89 2.86 10.45
N HIS A 46 -4.23 1.61 10.77
CA HIS A 46 -4.07 1.05 12.11
C HIS A 46 -2.59 0.98 12.53
N ALA A 47 -1.70 0.61 11.61
CA ALA A 47 -0.26 0.57 11.85
C ALA A 47 0.40 1.96 11.75
N PHE A 48 -0.07 2.78 10.81
CA PHE A 48 0.46 4.10 10.48
C PHE A 48 -0.67 5.14 10.48
N PRO A 49 -0.98 5.71 11.64
CA PRO A 49 -2.06 6.67 11.77
C PRO A 49 -1.89 7.89 10.85
N GLY A 50 -2.89 8.16 10.01
CA GLY A 50 -2.86 9.27 9.05
C GLY A 50 -2.20 8.96 7.71
N ALA A 51 -1.71 7.73 7.51
CA ALA A 51 -1.33 7.22 6.20
C ALA A 51 -2.51 7.23 5.23
N HIS A 52 -2.26 7.57 3.96
CA HIS A 52 -3.30 7.50 2.91
C HIS A 52 -2.82 6.84 1.62
N GLY A 53 -1.52 6.59 1.49
CA GLY A 53 -0.96 5.97 0.30
C GLY A 53 0.26 5.13 0.60
N LEU A 54 0.68 4.38 -0.41
CA LEU A 54 1.92 3.61 -0.40
C LEU A 54 2.68 3.84 -1.69
N LYS A 55 4.01 3.84 -1.58
CA LYS A 55 4.94 3.83 -2.71
C LYS A 55 6.04 2.82 -2.45
N TYR A 56 6.73 2.37 -3.49
CA TYR A 56 7.94 1.57 -3.35
C TYR A 56 9.00 2.06 -4.34
N LYS A 57 10.27 1.72 -4.09
CA LYS A 57 11.35 2.01 -5.04
C LYS A 57 11.33 0.95 -6.14
N ASN A 58 11.17 1.37 -7.39
CA ASN A 58 11.34 0.45 -8.51
C ASN A 58 12.84 0.27 -8.80
N SER A 59 13.36 -0.94 -8.66
CA SER A 59 14.78 -1.26 -8.94
C SER A 59 15.15 -1.07 -10.41
N MET A 60 14.20 -1.22 -11.34
CA MET A 60 14.47 -1.04 -12.78
C MET A 60 14.63 0.42 -13.18
N THR A 61 13.77 1.30 -12.68
CA THR A 61 13.76 2.72 -13.10
C THR A 61 14.43 3.64 -12.09
N GLY A 62 14.74 3.15 -10.89
CA GLY A 62 15.25 3.95 -9.77
C GLY A 62 14.22 4.91 -9.15
N ALA A 63 13.04 5.06 -9.76
CA ALA A 63 11.99 5.97 -9.32
C ALA A 63 11.09 5.35 -8.24
N SER A 64 10.48 6.20 -7.42
CA SER A 64 9.39 5.77 -6.52
C SER A 64 8.11 5.57 -7.32
N ARG A 65 7.51 4.39 -7.21
CA ARG A 65 6.22 4.04 -7.82
C ARG A 65 5.13 4.00 -6.75
N ALA A 66 4.07 4.76 -6.93
CA ALA A 66 2.90 4.74 -6.07
C ALA A 66 2.00 3.52 -6.39
N LEU A 67 1.26 3.03 -5.39
CA LEU A 67 0.30 1.95 -5.57
C LEU A 67 -1.06 2.47 -5.99
N LEU A 68 -1.72 1.69 -6.83
CA LEU A 68 -3.12 1.90 -7.16
C LEU A 68 -4.00 1.38 -6.02
N MET A 69 -5.07 2.11 -5.74
CA MET A 69 -6.15 1.64 -4.89
C MET A 69 -7.29 1.12 -5.75
N ASP A 70 -8.15 0.31 -5.14
CA ASP A 70 -9.41 -0.06 -5.75
C ASP A 70 -10.31 1.17 -5.98
N PRO A 71 -11.32 1.09 -6.86
CA PRO A 71 -12.22 2.20 -7.13
C PRO A 71 -12.98 2.72 -5.91
N GLN A 72 -13.07 1.91 -4.84
CA GLN A 72 -13.71 2.30 -3.57
C GLN A 72 -12.72 2.97 -2.60
N GLY A 73 -11.41 2.95 -2.87
CA GLY A 73 -10.39 3.55 -2.01
C GLY A 73 -10.21 2.83 -0.67
N THR A 74 -10.52 1.54 -0.61
CA THR A 74 -10.52 0.72 0.61
C THR A 74 -9.30 -0.19 0.72
N ARG A 75 -8.65 -0.51 -0.41
CA ARG A 75 -7.50 -1.42 -0.47
C ARG A 75 -6.52 -1.05 -1.59
N PHE A 76 -5.25 -1.33 -1.36
CA PHE A 76 -4.17 -1.21 -2.34
C PHE A 76 -4.07 -2.49 -3.14
N LEU A 77 -4.13 -2.34 -4.46
CA LEU A 77 -4.00 -3.43 -5.40
C LEU A 77 -2.55 -3.91 -5.44
N SER A 78 -2.37 -5.22 -5.62
CA SER A 78 -1.04 -5.79 -5.81
C SER A 78 -0.37 -5.20 -7.05
N PRO A 79 0.89 -4.77 -6.94
CA PRO A 79 1.64 -4.34 -8.13
C PRO A 79 1.86 -5.55 -9.04
N THR A 80 2.02 -5.32 -10.35
CA THR A 80 2.29 -6.39 -11.34
C THR A 80 3.55 -7.20 -11.00
N ASP A 81 4.48 -6.59 -10.29
CA ASP A 81 5.74 -7.20 -9.83
C ASP A 81 5.60 -7.96 -8.48
N GLY A 82 4.41 -7.95 -7.87
CA GLY A 82 4.13 -8.52 -6.56
C GLY A 82 4.70 -7.75 -5.36
N TRP A 83 4.37 -8.20 -4.15
CA TRP A 83 4.79 -7.58 -2.88
C TRP A 83 6.19 -8.01 -2.43
N LYS A 84 6.65 -9.19 -2.87
CA LYS A 84 7.91 -9.80 -2.42
C LYS A 84 9.13 -8.97 -2.83
N ASN A 85 10.16 -9.00 -1.98
CA ASN A 85 11.45 -8.32 -2.20
C ASN A 85 11.34 -6.80 -2.39
N LYS A 86 10.32 -6.17 -1.79
CA LYS A 86 10.09 -4.73 -1.86
C LYS A 86 9.76 -4.20 -0.48
N THR A 87 10.22 -2.99 -0.20
CA THR A 87 9.83 -2.22 0.97
C THR A 87 8.94 -1.08 0.51
N PHE A 88 7.76 -0.99 1.09
CA PHE A 88 6.77 0.02 0.78
C PHE A 88 6.87 1.14 1.80
N ILE A 89 6.94 2.37 1.30
CA ILE A 89 7.00 3.58 2.10
C ILE A 89 5.62 4.21 2.17
N VAL A 90 5.19 4.54 3.38
CA VAL A 90 3.92 5.22 3.63
C VAL A 90 3.93 6.62 3.03
N ILE A 91 2.79 7.02 2.47
CA ILE A 91 2.52 8.39 2.01
C ILE A 91 1.51 9.01 2.96
N TYR A 92 1.96 10.07 3.62
CA TYR A 92 1.07 10.95 4.39
C TYR A 92 0.57 12.09 3.52
N PRO A 93 -0.66 12.57 3.76
CA PRO A 93 -1.12 13.79 3.15
C PRO A 93 -0.19 14.93 3.57
N HIS A 94 0.19 15.77 2.62
CA HIS A 94 0.84 17.03 2.97
C HIS A 94 -0.21 17.91 3.65
N ARG A 95 -0.36 17.77 4.98
CA ARG A 95 -1.04 18.76 5.83
C ARG A 95 -0.30 20.04 5.55
N GLY A 96 -0.90 20.91 4.74
CA GLY A 96 -0.20 22.00 4.07
C GLY A 96 0.85 22.64 4.97
N SER A 97 2.11 22.62 4.53
CA SER A 97 2.91 23.82 4.72
C SER A 97 2.03 24.94 4.20
N GLY A 98 1.55 25.78 5.11
CA GLY A 98 0.56 26.77 4.79
C GLY A 98 1.10 27.65 3.67
N ILE A 99 0.55 27.50 2.48
CA ILE A 99 0.22 28.67 1.69
C ILE A 99 -0.93 29.37 2.42
N TYR A 100 -0.58 29.95 3.57
CA TYR A 100 -0.92 31.34 3.81
C TYR A 100 -0.28 32.15 2.67
N CYS A 101 -0.72 31.96 1.43
CA CYS A 101 -0.80 33.06 0.49
C CYS A 101 -1.91 33.94 1.03
N VAL A 102 -1.60 34.60 2.15
CA VAL A 102 -2.26 35.83 2.52
C VAL A 102 -1.89 36.76 1.39
N ALA A 103 -2.71 36.79 0.35
CA ALA A 103 -2.79 37.95 -0.54
C ALA A 103 -3.35 39.09 0.33
N ARG A 104 -2.51 39.61 1.23
CA ARG A 104 -2.71 40.85 1.95
C ARG A 104 -1.90 41.92 1.23
N ARG A 105 -2.65 42.86 0.66
CA ARG A 105 -2.26 44.21 0.16
C ARG A 105 -1.39 44.22 -1.10
N PHE A 106 -1.62 45.11 -2.06
CA PHE A 106 -2.27 46.44 -2.01
C PHE A 106 -3.51 46.55 -2.91
#